data_AF-A0A162MQL9-F1
#
_entry.id   AF-A0A162MQL9-F1
#
_cell.length_a   1.000
_cell.length_b   1.000
_cell.length_c   1.000
_cell.angle_alpha   90.00
_cell.angle_beta   90.00
_cell.angle_gamma   90.00
#
_symmetry.space_group_name_H-M   'P 1'
#
loop_
_entity.id
_entity.type
_entity.pdbx_description
1 polymer ?
#
loop_
_entity_poly.entity_id
_entity_poly.type
_entity_poly.pdbx_seq_one_letter_code
_entity_poly.pdbx_strand_id
1 'polypeptide(L)'
;MFKKPLANLKSFSPLRSSDRRRFQNEAYDAYPSVKEICTASTEEGASSTTHLMPDDLRSAKFISHTGTAGVVYKSEKQALWISLENLPPIPTVYTMWQYPNMLPKLYTWGPVVKRLMDGADLMIPGLVLGPEGKLPELNTGDLVAITIKGYPMPLAVGTMAVPTSEIRPRSGMKGKAVHIIHVYEDFLWAMGDKSGPPELESISDDEYEEEEAEEEEEEGAQQDETKPSEPEQSNDTQELTQKLKETSVTDTKQLTTSEIDDWLKKSLYHALVFKIKSENASSVLPVSASSFYSAYIMPCRPVDVGSEIDIKRSSWKKLQKFMKAMDKAGLLKTKEQRGETMVMSVNYAHPSLQDLRKYKTMESAANQSATAKDNAAKEAAANSAKEAAAAAKSSASNQIEIQEIFKPLGTSMQKLFEEAKHDKDGVYTIPQVRQVMMDYIKIHNAVDLQNQKMINIDPTLCDAILTKPEYNSISKLTRDQILHRMCQKMQPFHAVKLPGKEAVLKKGACKPIEIVQEVRQGRKTITKVTGVEGFGLDVDELSKELTRLCASSATYNPIHGVSPKNPLYEIMQRCSITLH
;
A
#
# COMPACT_ATOMS: atom_id res chain seq x y z
N MET A 1 -10.42 23.45 -13.20
CA MET A 1 -11.53 22.80 -13.97
C MET A 1 -11.84 21.35 -13.57
N PHE A 2 -10.86 20.53 -13.17
CA PHE A 2 -11.05 19.08 -12.90
C PHE A 2 -11.04 18.73 -11.40
N LYS A 3 -11.50 19.63 -10.52
CA LYS A 3 -11.62 19.37 -9.06
C LYS A 3 -12.62 18.25 -8.73
N LYS A 4 -13.62 18.03 -9.58
CA LYS A 4 -14.63 16.96 -9.42
C LYS A 4 -14.51 15.98 -10.58
N PRO A 5 -14.99 14.73 -10.41
CA PRO A 5 -15.07 13.76 -11.51
C PRO A 5 -15.75 14.38 -12.73
N LEU A 6 -15.24 14.05 -13.92
CA LEU A 6 -15.83 14.48 -15.19
C LEU A 6 -17.26 13.95 -15.33
N ALA A 7 -18.21 14.86 -15.56
CA ALA A 7 -19.58 14.48 -15.85
C ALA A 7 -19.69 14.05 -17.32
N ASN A 8 -20.46 13.00 -17.61
CA ASN A 8 -20.77 12.54 -18.97
C ASN A 8 -19.53 12.28 -19.86
N LEU A 9 -18.46 11.73 -19.29
CA LEU A 9 -17.31 11.26 -20.08
C LEU A 9 -17.77 10.15 -21.03
N LYS A 10 -17.67 10.41 -22.35
CA LYS A 10 -17.98 9.41 -23.38
C LYS A 10 -16.88 8.34 -23.44
N SER A 11 -17.19 7.20 -24.07
CA SER A 11 -16.20 6.17 -24.34
C SER A 11 -15.04 6.72 -25.17
N PHE A 12 -13.83 6.24 -24.87
CA PHE A 12 -12.62 6.58 -25.61
C PHE A 12 -12.63 5.90 -26.97
N SER A 13 -12.53 6.69 -28.03
CA SER A 13 -12.47 6.22 -29.42
C SER A 13 -11.10 6.50 -30.02
N PRO A 14 -10.53 5.56 -30.81
CA PRO A 14 -9.26 5.79 -31.50
C PRO A 14 -9.40 6.98 -32.46
N LEU A 15 -8.36 7.81 -32.52
CA LEU A 15 -8.36 9.00 -33.37
C LEU A 15 -8.06 8.62 -34.82
N ARG A 16 -8.81 9.18 -35.78
CA ARG A 16 -8.54 8.99 -37.21
C ARG A 16 -7.20 9.64 -37.57
N SER A 17 -6.44 9.04 -38.48
CA SER A 17 -5.13 9.54 -38.92
C SER A 17 -5.16 10.99 -39.45
N SER A 18 -6.25 11.41 -40.09
CA SER A 18 -6.46 12.80 -40.53
C SER A 18 -6.58 13.76 -39.35
N ASP A 19 -7.36 13.40 -38.34
CA ASP A 19 -7.67 14.25 -37.20
C ASP A 19 -6.45 14.36 -36.28
N ARG A 20 -5.70 13.26 -36.16
CA ARG A 20 -4.41 13.24 -35.45
C ARG A 20 -3.39 14.19 -36.09
N ARG A 21 -3.23 14.15 -37.42
CA ARG A 21 -2.32 15.07 -38.13
C ARG A 21 -2.75 16.52 -37.98
N ARG A 22 -4.05 16.78 -38.06
CA ARG A 22 -4.61 18.12 -37.85
C ARG A 22 -4.28 18.63 -36.44
N PHE A 23 -4.55 17.82 -35.42
CA PHE A 23 -4.28 18.18 -34.03
C PHE A 23 -2.79 18.36 -33.75
N GLN A 24 -1.95 17.50 -34.33
CA GLN A 24 -0.50 17.63 -34.23
C GLN A 24 0.02 18.93 -34.84
N ASN A 25 -0.49 19.32 -36.01
CA ASN A 25 -0.14 20.60 -36.63
C ASN A 25 -0.58 21.78 -35.76
N GLU A 26 -1.81 21.73 -35.24
CA GLU A 26 -2.33 22.77 -34.34
C GLU A 26 -1.48 22.90 -33.06
N ALA A 27 -1.02 21.78 -32.50
CA ALA A 27 -0.11 21.77 -31.36
C ALA A 27 1.28 22.32 -31.72
N TYR A 28 1.82 22.02 -32.91
CA TYR A 28 3.10 22.57 -33.35
C TYR A 28 3.05 24.06 -33.67
N ASP A 29 1.91 24.55 -34.16
CA ASP A 29 1.70 25.96 -34.41
C ASP A 29 1.57 26.73 -33.08
N ALA A 30 0.93 26.13 -32.07
CA ALA A 30 0.81 26.70 -30.72
C ALA A 30 2.12 26.62 -29.91
N TYR A 31 2.92 25.56 -30.10
CA TYR A 31 4.14 25.29 -29.32
C TYR A 31 5.36 25.02 -30.22
N PRO A 32 5.97 26.08 -30.80
CA PRO A 32 7.11 25.94 -31.71
C PRO A 32 8.33 25.26 -31.09
N SER A 33 8.59 25.49 -29.79
CA SER A 33 9.73 24.88 -29.07
C SER A 33 9.70 23.35 -29.10
N VAL A 34 8.50 22.77 -29.15
CA VAL A 34 8.30 21.32 -29.15
C VAL A 34 8.39 20.73 -30.55
N LYS A 35 8.04 21.53 -31.57
CA LYS A 35 8.28 21.17 -32.96
C LYS A 35 9.76 20.93 -33.21
N GLU A 36 10.63 21.83 -32.76
CA GLU A 36 12.09 21.73 -32.92
C GLU A 36 12.65 20.47 -32.25
N ILE A 37 12.24 20.19 -31.00
CA ILE A 37 12.69 19.02 -30.23
C ILE A 37 12.25 17.72 -30.92
N CYS A 38 11.00 17.63 -31.37
CA CYS A 38 10.48 16.45 -32.06
C CYS A 38 11.11 16.25 -33.45
N THR A 39 11.45 17.32 -34.17
CA THR A 39 12.12 17.21 -35.48
C THR A 39 13.59 16.80 -35.34
N ALA A 40 14.31 17.35 -34.34
CA ALA A 40 15.71 17.02 -34.11
C ALA A 40 15.90 15.54 -33.70
N SER A 41 14.97 15.01 -32.91
CA SER A 41 14.99 13.60 -32.49
C SER A 41 14.54 12.61 -33.58
N THR A 42 14.13 13.09 -34.77
CA THR A 42 13.81 12.24 -35.93
C THR A 42 15.06 11.94 -36.78
N GLU A 43 16.13 12.73 -36.66
CA GLU A 43 17.37 12.58 -37.45
C GLU A 43 18.40 11.65 -36.79
N GLU A 44 18.38 11.54 -35.45
CA GLU A 44 19.24 10.63 -34.69
C GLU A 44 18.46 9.36 -34.34
N GLY A 45 18.79 8.23 -34.99
CA GLY A 45 18.10 6.94 -34.88
C GLY A 45 18.10 6.29 -33.48
N ALA A 46 17.40 6.88 -32.52
CA ALA A 46 17.14 6.33 -31.20
C ALA A 46 15.77 5.62 -31.19
N SER A 47 15.74 4.38 -30.70
CA SER A 47 14.59 3.47 -30.73
C SER A 47 13.47 3.79 -29.73
N SER A 48 13.31 5.05 -29.30
CA SER A 48 12.19 5.50 -28.46
C SER A 48 11.66 6.83 -28.98
N THR A 49 10.94 6.78 -30.10
CA THR A 49 10.26 7.95 -30.67
C THR A 49 9.11 8.37 -29.76
N THR A 50 9.36 9.25 -28.79
CA THR A 50 8.31 9.93 -28.02
C THR A 50 7.64 10.95 -28.93
N HIS A 51 6.80 10.47 -29.84
CA HIS A 51 5.97 11.35 -30.67
C HIS A 51 5.07 12.19 -29.76
N LEU A 52 5.02 13.51 -29.98
CA LEU A 52 4.12 14.45 -29.30
C LEU A 52 2.66 13.95 -29.26
N MET A 53 2.29 13.22 -30.31
CA MET A 53 1.04 12.51 -30.50
C MET A 53 1.35 11.04 -30.83
N PRO A 54 1.32 10.12 -29.86
CA PRO A 54 1.57 8.70 -30.11
C PRO A 54 0.47 8.08 -30.99
N ASP A 55 0.79 6.95 -31.62
CA ASP A 55 -0.11 6.29 -32.58
C ASP A 55 -1.39 5.72 -31.95
N ASP A 56 -1.35 5.41 -30.65
CA ASP A 56 -2.43 4.78 -29.89
C ASP A 56 -3.44 5.78 -29.29
N LEU A 57 -3.32 7.07 -29.64
CA LEU A 57 -4.09 8.15 -29.04
C LEU A 57 -5.60 7.96 -29.23
N ARG A 58 -6.31 7.97 -28.11
CA ARG A 58 -7.78 7.89 -28.04
C ARG A 58 -8.35 9.21 -27.56
N SER A 59 -9.50 9.58 -28.09
CA SER A 59 -10.22 10.80 -27.71
C SER A 59 -11.53 10.45 -27.00
N ALA A 60 -11.89 11.24 -25.99
CA ALA A 60 -13.20 11.17 -25.35
C ALA A 60 -13.73 12.58 -25.12
N LYS A 61 -15.02 12.79 -25.42
CA LYS A 61 -15.71 14.05 -25.11
C LYS A 61 -16.13 14.04 -23.64
N PHE A 62 -15.94 15.15 -22.95
CA PHE A 62 -16.35 15.33 -21.56
C PHE A 62 -17.09 16.65 -21.38
N ILE A 63 -17.84 16.74 -20.30
CA ILE A 63 -18.36 18.00 -19.78
C ILE A 63 -17.82 18.15 -18.36
N SER A 64 -17.10 19.23 -18.09
CA SER A 64 -16.62 19.50 -16.74
C SER A 64 -17.78 19.79 -15.79
N HIS A 65 -17.54 19.70 -14.49
CA HIS A 65 -18.53 20.12 -13.49
C HIS A 65 -18.90 21.61 -13.59
N THR A 66 -18.09 22.42 -14.28
CA THR A 66 -18.35 23.83 -14.58
C THR A 66 -19.21 24.02 -15.84
N GLY A 67 -19.67 22.94 -16.48
CA GLY A 67 -20.50 22.98 -17.69
C GLY A 67 -19.72 23.19 -18.99
N THR A 68 -18.40 23.22 -18.94
CA THR A 68 -17.55 23.43 -20.12
C THR A 68 -17.33 22.11 -20.84
N ALA A 69 -17.68 22.07 -22.14
CA ALA A 69 -17.44 20.91 -22.98
C ALA A 69 -15.98 20.89 -23.48
N GLY A 70 -15.40 19.70 -23.57
CA GLY A 70 -14.04 19.52 -24.07
C GLY A 70 -13.80 18.11 -24.60
N VAL A 71 -12.60 17.92 -25.15
CA VAL A 71 -12.09 16.62 -25.60
C VAL A 71 -10.81 16.31 -24.86
N VAL A 72 -10.75 15.16 -24.19
CA VAL A 72 -9.52 14.64 -23.58
C VAL A 72 -8.89 13.62 -24.51
N TYR A 73 -7.58 13.71 -24.69
CA TYR A 73 -6.78 12.77 -25.47
C TYR A 73 -5.89 11.95 -24.55
N LYS A 74 -6.04 10.64 -24.61
CA LYS A 74 -5.37 9.66 -23.75
C LYS A 74 -4.56 8.69 -24.61
N SER A 75 -3.33 8.41 -24.20
CA SER A 75 -2.48 7.37 -24.74
C SER A 75 -2.17 6.39 -23.61
N GLU A 76 -2.27 5.09 -23.88
CA GLU A 76 -2.14 4.03 -22.89
C GLU A 76 -2.89 4.31 -21.57
N LYS A 77 -2.14 4.67 -20.52
CA LYS A 77 -2.62 5.03 -19.19
C LYS A 77 -2.64 6.53 -18.93
N GLN A 78 -1.94 7.36 -19.69
CA GLN A 78 -1.76 8.80 -19.42
C GLN A 78 -2.66 9.69 -20.27
N ALA A 79 -3.31 10.67 -19.64
CA ALA A 79 -3.99 11.75 -20.35
C ALA A 79 -2.94 12.77 -20.80
N LEU A 80 -2.80 13.02 -22.10
CA LEU A 80 -1.71 13.85 -22.64
C LEU A 80 -2.19 15.26 -23.02
N TRP A 81 -3.39 15.37 -23.57
CA TRP A 81 -3.90 16.64 -24.10
C TRP A 81 -5.37 16.86 -23.78
N ILE A 82 -5.76 18.13 -23.73
CA ILE A 82 -7.13 18.59 -23.60
C ILE A 82 -7.39 19.60 -24.72
N SER A 83 -8.54 19.52 -25.36
CA SER A 83 -9.03 20.57 -26.26
C SER A 83 -10.29 21.17 -25.66
N LEU A 84 -10.26 22.49 -25.51
CA LEU A 84 -11.38 23.30 -25.06
C LEU A 84 -11.78 24.25 -26.20
N GLU A 85 -13.03 24.69 -26.20
CA GLU A 85 -13.51 25.64 -27.20
C GLU A 85 -12.75 26.98 -27.08
N ASN A 86 -12.30 27.50 -28.22
CA ASN A 86 -11.54 28.77 -28.34
C ASN A 86 -10.14 28.79 -27.69
N LEU A 87 -9.57 27.64 -27.33
CA LEU A 87 -8.19 27.54 -26.87
C LEU A 87 -7.39 26.57 -27.75
N PRO A 88 -6.08 26.81 -27.95
CA PRO A 88 -5.22 25.83 -28.60
C PRO A 88 -5.15 24.55 -27.76
N PRO A 89 -4.62 23.43 -28.31
CA PRO A 89 -4.40 22.19 -27.58
C PRO A 89 -3.69 22.42 -26.24
N ILE A 90 -4.32 22.10 -25.12
CA ILE A 90 -3.75 22.31 -23.78
C ILE A 90 -3.00 21.05 -23.35
N PRO A 91 -1.69 21.12 -23.05
CA PRO A 91 -0.95 19.99 -22.52
C PRO A 91 -1.37 19.68 -21.07
N THR A 92 -1.46 18.40 -20.72
CA THR A 92 -1.61 17.99 -19.31
C THR A 92 -0.30 18.11 -18.55
N VAL A 93 -0.33 17.96 -17.22
CA VAL A 93 0.89 17.91 -16.41
C VAL A 93 1.86 16.82 -16.88
N TYR A 94 1.35 15.66 -17.30
CA TYR A 94 2.15 14.57 -17.85
C TYR A 94 2.94 14.98 -19.10
N THR A 95 2.29 15.66 -20.04
CA THR A 95 2.96 16.17 -21.26
C THR A 95 3.94 17.29 -20.93
N MET A 96 3.59 18.17 -19.99
CA MET A 96 4.50 19.23 -19.53
C MET A 96 5.72 18.66 -18.79
N TRP A 97 5.65 17.51 -18.13
CA TRP A 97 6.82 16.87 -17.53
C TRP A 97 7.77 16.28 -18.58
N GLN A 98 7.24 15.82 -19.71
CA GLN A 98 8.07 15.40 -20.85
C GLN A 98 8.70 16.60 -21.57
N TYR A 99 7.96 17.72 -21.65
CA TYR A 99 8.40 18.96 -22.32
C TYR A 99 8.24 20.19 -21.39
N PRO A 100 9.12 20.37 -20.39
CA PRO A 100 8.94 21.41 -19.36
C PRO A 100 8.95 22.84 -19.88
N ASN A 101 9.58 23.07 -21.03
CA ASN A 101 9.75 24.40 -21.63
C ASN A 101 8.76 24.66 -22.79
N MET A 102 7.67 23.88 -22.87
CA MET A 102 6.61 24.07 -23.87
C MET A 102 5.82 25.37 -23.65
N LEU A 103 5.62 25.78 -22.39
CA LEU A 103 4.84 26.95 -22.00
C LEU A 103 5.67 27.94 -21.17
N PRO A 104 5.34 29.24 -21.22
CA PRO A 104 5.87 30.23 -20.29
C PRO A 104 5.57 29.85 -18.83
N LYS A 105 6.57 29.92 -17.96
CA LYS A 105 6.46 29.51 -16.55
C LYS A 105 6.20 30.70 -15.64
N LEU A 106 5.21 30.56 -14.77
CA LEU A 106 4.97 31.41 -13.63
C LEU A 106 5.27 30.65 -12.35
N TYR A 107 5.78 31.37 -11.34
CA TYR A 107 6.23 30.78 -10.09
C TYR A 107 5.27 31.15 -8.96
N THR A 108 5.04 30.23 -8.03
CA THR A 108 4.27 30.45 -6.80
C THR A 108 4.97 29.83 -5.58
N TRP A 109 4.39 30.01 -4.40
CA TRP A 109 4.83 29.39 -3.15
C TRP A 109 4.20 28.02 -2.95
N GLY A 110 4.88 27.13 -2.21
CA GLY A 110 4.38 25.77 -1.92
C GLY A 110 2.96 25.73 -1.34
N PRO A 111 2.63 26.53 -0.30
CA PRO A 111 1.28 26.54 0.29
C PRO A 111 0.17 26.92 -0.69
N VAL A 112 0.47 27.74 -1.70
CA VAL A 112 -0.52 28.15 -2.72
C VAL A 112 -0.90 26.96 -3.58
N VAL A 113 0.02 26.02 -3.87
CA VAL A 113 -0.28 24.82 -4.67
C VAL A 113 -1.35 23.97 -4.00
N LYS A 114 -1.31 23.80 -2.67
CA LYS A 114 -2.36 23.11 -1.90
C LYS A 114 -3.74 23.74 -2.17
N ARG A 115 -3.81 25.07 -2.26
CA ARG A 115 -5.04 25.81 -2.62
C ARG A 115 -5.43 25.65 -4.10
N LEU A 116 -4.47 25.55 -5.01
CA LEU A 116 -4.74 25.27 -6.43
C LEU A 116 -5.31 23.86 -6.62
N MET A 117 -4.83 22.87 -5.86
CA MET A 117 -5.37 21.50 -5.81
C MET A 117 -6.82 21.49 -5.35
N ASP A 118 -7.17 22.37 -4.41
CA ASP A 118 -8.57 22.64 -4.01
C ASP A 118 -9.39 23.37 -5.09
N GLY A 119 -8.85 23.60 -6.29
CA GLY A 119 -9.52 24.20 -7.42
C GLY A 119 -9.66 25.73 -7.34
N ALA A 120 -8.85 26.40 -6.52
CA ALA A 120 -8.76 27.85 -6.52
C ALA A 120 -7.99 28.37 -7.75
N ASP A 121 -8.27 29.62 -8.12
CA ASP A 121 -7.48 30.35 -9.11
C ASP A 121 -6.19 30.91 -8.48
N LEU A 122 -5.15 31.14 -9.29
CA LEU A 122 -3.93 31.78 -8.77
C LEU A 122 -4.18 33.28 -8.62
N MET A 123 -4.12 33.76 -7.38
CA MET A 123 -4.27 35.18 -7.05
C MET A 123 -2.95 35.93 -7.22
N ILE A 124 -3.03 37.23 -7.56
CA ILE A 124 -1.86 38.10 -7.77
C ILE A 124 -0.86 38.05 -6.59
N PRO A 125 -1.28 38.05 -5.30
CA PRO A 125 -0.34 37.95 -4.17
C PRO A 125 0.45 36.63 -4.12
N GLY A 126 -0.11 35.55 -4.69
CA GLY A 126 0.55 34.24 -4.73
C GLY A 126 1.62 34.13 -5.82
N LEU A 127 1.72 35.10 -6.72
CA LEU A 127 2.71 35.11 -7.79
C LEU A 127 4.08 35.56 -7.27
N VAL A 128 5.11 34.79 -7.59
CA VAL A 128 6.50 35.14 -7.25
C VAL A 128 7.35 35.32 -8.50
N LEU A 129 8.37 36.16 -8.37
CA LEU A 129 9.36 36.34 -9.42
C LEU A 129 10.18 35.06 -9.57
N GLY A 130 10.38 34.63 -10.81
CA GLY A 130 11.22 33.48 -11.14
C GLY A 130 12.72 33.76 -10.91
N PRO A 131 13.58 32.78 -11.24
CA PRO A 131 15.04 32.92 -11.11
C PRO A 131 15.62 34.14 -11.83
N GLU A 132 15.01 34.54 -12.95
CA GLU A 132 15.43 35.70 -13.75
C GLU A 132 14.98 37.05 -13.17
N GLY A 133 14.21 37.04 -12.07
CA GLY A 133 13.73 38.26 -11.41
C GLY A 133 12.68 39.05 -12.19
N LYS A 134 12.18 38.51 -13.31
CA LYS A 134 11.13 39.11 -14.14
C LYS A 134 10.01 38.12 -14.43
N LEU A 135 8.82 38.66 -14.70
CA LEU A 135 7.70 37.88 -15.21
C LEU A 135 7.76 37.88 -16.76
N PRO A 136 7.39 36.77 -17.42
CA PRO A 136 7.30 36.71 -18.87
C PRO A 136 6.22 37.66 -19.41
N GLU A 137 6.48 38.31 -20.55
CA GLU A 137 5.50 39.17 -21.22
C GLU A 137 4.35 38.33 -21.78
N LEU A 138 3.18 38.43 -21.15
CA LEU A 138 1.99 37.66 -21.49
C LEU A 138 0.75 38.55 -21.50
N ASN A 139 -0.18 38.25 -22.40
CA ASN A 139 -1.46 38.91 -22.55
C ASN A 139 -2.58 38.12 -21.86
N THR A 140 -3.72 38.76 -21.65
CA THR A 140 -4.93 38.09 -21.17
C THR A 140 -5.34 36.96 -22.13
N GLY A 141 -5.59 35.78 -21.58
CA GLY A 141 -5.96 34.58 -22.33
C GLY A 141 -4.80 33.66 -22.71
N ASP A 142 -3.54 34.13 -22.59
CA ASP A 142 -2.37 33.30 -22.91
C ASP A 142 -2.25 32.12 -21.94
N LEU A 143 -1.86 30.95 -22.47
CA LEU A 143 -1.63 29.75 -21.68
C LEU A 143 -0.30 29.82 -20.94
N VAL A 144 -0.31 29.42 -19.67
CA VAL A 144 0.85 29.45 -18.79
C VAL A 144 0.97 28.16 -17.98
N ALA A 145 2.21 27.76 -17.75
CA ALA A 145 2.57 26.71 -16.80
C ALA A 145 2.87 27.35 -15.44
N ILE A 146 2.36 26.76 -14.36
CA ILE A 146 2.62 27.18 -12.99
C ILE A 146 3.53 26.16 -12.33
N THR A 147 4.59 26.64 -11.70
CA THR A 147 5.51 25.85 -10.89
C THR A 147 5.79 26.54 -9.57
N ILE A 148 6.48 25.85 -8.65
CA ILE A 148 6.92 26.42 -7.38
C ILE A 148 8.32 26.97 -7.49
N LYS A 149 8.63 28.00 -6.70
CA LYS A 149 9.99 28.53 -6.63
C LYS A 149 10.96 27.43 -6.20
N GLY A 150 12.00 27.20 -6.99
CA GLY A 150 13.02 26.17 -6.73
C GLY A 150 12.73 24.82 -7.37
N TYR A 151 11.60 24.66 -8.06
CA TYR A 151 11.25 23.42 -8.75
C TYR A 151 11.12 23.63 -10.26
N PRO A 152 11.74 22.80 -11.10
CA PRO A 152 11.78 23.04 -12.55
C PRO A 152 10.52 22.54 -13.30
N MET A 153 9.76 21.61 -12.73
CA MET A 153 8.64 20.95 -13.42
C MET A 153 7.30 21.68 -13.20
N PRO A 154 6.48 21.86 -14.24
CA PRO A 154 5.13 22.40 -14.11
C PRO A 154 4.21 21.53 -13.26
N LEU A 155 3.43 22.15 -12.37
CA LEU A 155 2.44 21.49 -11.51
C LEU A 155 1.00 21.84 -11.89
N ALA A 156 0.77 22.96 -12.57
CA ALA A 156 -0.54 23.32 -13.08
C ALA A 156 -0.44 24.05 -14.43
N VAL A 157 -1.55 24.08 -15.15
CA VAL A 157 -1.74 24.86 -16.39
C VAL A 157 -3.01 25.70 -16.27
N GLY A 158 -2.93 26.93 -16.77
CA GLY A 158 -4.03 27.88 -16.74
C GLY A 158 -3.91 28.97 -17.80
N THR A 159 -4.88 29.87 -17.82
CA THR A 159 -4.89 31.04 -18.72
C THR A 159 -4.75 32.34 -17.93
N MET A 160 -4.00 33.29 -18.46
CA MET A 160 -3.85 34.62 -17.86
C MET A 160 -5.19 35.33 -17.76
N ALA A 161 -5.55 35.81 -16.57
CA ALA A 161 -6.74 36.62 -16.33
C ALA A 161 -6.49 38.12 -16.59
N VAL A 162 -5.25 38.56 -16.34
CA VAL A 162 -4.77 39.94 -16.55
C VAL A 162 -3.39 39.89 -17.22
N PRO A 163 -2.99 40.88 -18.03
CA PRO A 163 -1.70 40.85 -18.69
C PRO A 163 -0.56 41.06 -17.68
N THR A 164 0.60 40.44 -17.92
CA THR A 164 1.74 40.54 -17.00
C THR A 164 2.21 41.99 -16.77
N SER A 165 2.04 42.85 -17.77
CA SER A 165 2.39 44.28 -17.69
C SER A 165 1.66 45.03 -16.58
N GLU A 166 0.46 44.58 -16.22
CA GLU A 166 -0.35 45.16 -15.15
C GLU A 166 -0.08 44.51 -13.79
N ILE A 167 0.53 43.32 -13.77
CA ILE A 167 0.79 42.58 -12.53
C ILE A 167 2.07 43.11 -11.89
N ARG A 168 1.93 43.66 -10.68
CA ARG A 168 3.08 43.99 -9.83
C ARG A 168 3.07 43.09 -8.58
N PRO A 169 3.89 42.02 -8.55
CA PRO A 169 4.03 41.18 -7.37
C PRO A 169 4.38 42.04 -6.15
N ARG A 170 3.82 41.70 -4.98
CA ARG A 170 4.05 42.39 -3.69
C ARG A 170 3.68 43.88 -3.65
N SER A 171 2.91 44.40 -4.61
CA SER A 171 2.42 45.79 -4.58
C SER A 171 1.05 45.95 -3.88
N GLY A 172 0.59 44.93 -3.14
CA GLY A 172 -0.72 44.92 -2.50
C GLY A 172 -1.92 44.76 -3.46
N MET A 173 -1.65 44.50 -4.74
CA MET A 173 -2.69 44.26 -5.74
C MET A 173 -3.47 42.98 -5.43
N LYS A 174 -4.80 43.10 -5.39
CA LYS A 174 -5.72 41.99 -5.20
C LYS A 174 -6.39 41.66 -6.53
N GLY A 175 -6.68 40.38 -6.75
CA GLY A 175 -7.32 39.91 -7.98
C GLY A 175 -6.76 38.57 -8.44
N LYS A 176 -7.39 38.01 -9.46
CA LYS A 176 -6.98 36.76 -10.10
C LYS A 176 -5.89 37.06 -11.12
N ALA A 177 -4.78 36.36 -11.04
CA ALA A 177 -3.71 36.42 -12.03
C ALA A 177 -3.91 35.37 -13.13
N VAL A 178 -4.26 34.13 -12.75
CA VAL A 178 -4.41 33.00 -13.67
C VAL A 178 -5.64 32.18 -13.32
N HIS A 179 -6.44 31.84 -14.32
CA HIS A 179 -7.53 30.87 -14.21
C HIS A 179 -7.00 29.46 -14.36
N ILE A 180 -7.19 28.62 -13.34
CA ILE A 180 -6.62 27.28 -13.31
C ILE A 180 -7.50 26.29 -14.08
N ILE A 181 -6.90 25.70 -15.12
CA ILE A 181 -7.56 24.66 -15.92
C ILE A 181 -7.30 23.31 -15.28
N HIS A 182 -6.04 22.92 -15.16
CA HIS A 182 -5.64 21.58 -14.72
C HIS A 182 -4.44 21.66 -13.76
N VAL A 183 -4.43 20.83 -12.72
CA VAL A 183 -3.42 20.80 -11.66
C VAL A 183 -3.05 19.35 -11.32
N TYR A 184 -1.83 19.15 -10.83
CA TYR A 184 -1.38 17.91 -10.22
C TYR A 184 -2.36 17.47 -9.11
N GLU A 185 -2.62 16.17 -8.99
CA GLU A 185 -3.62 15.56 -8.09
C GLU A 185 -5.11 15.85 -8.38
N ASP A 186 -5.44 16.52 -9.48
CA ASP A 186 -6.85 16.63 -9.89
C ASP A 186 -7.40 15.35 -10.56
N PHE A 187 -8.70 15.34 -10.87
CA PHE A 187 -9.35 14.15 -11.44
C PHE A 187 -8.87 13.81 -12.86
N LEU A 188 -8.28 14.77 -13.58
CA LEU A 188 -7.69 14.50 -14.89
C LEU A 188 -6.31 13.85 -14.73
N TRP A 189 -5.51 14.30 -13.76
CA TRP A 189 -4.27 13.61 -13.37
C TRP A 189 -4.58 12.20 -12.87
N ALA A 190 -5.60 12.04 -12.03
CA ALA A 190 -6.00 10.75 -11.46
C ALA A 190 -6.53 9.75 -12.51
N MET A 191 -6.96 10.22 -13.68
CA MET A 191 -7.31 9.38 -14.85
C MET A 191 -6.07 8.78 -15.54
N GLY A 192 -4.90 9.34 -15.23
CA GLY A 192 -3.59 8.91 -15.68
C GLY A 192 -3.07 7.66 -14.98
N ASP A 193 -1.74 7.50 -14.97
CA ASP A 193 -1.03 6.45 -14.23
C ASP A 193 -0.78 6.80 -12.76
N LYS A 194 -1.16 8.01 -12.34
CA LYS A 194 -0.93 8.57 -11.00
C LYS A 194 0.56 8.68 -10.66
N SER A 195 1.41 8.86 -11.68
CA SER A 195 2.82 9.16 -11.45
C SER A 195 2.98 10.55 -10.83
N GLY A 196 3.85 10.63 -9.81
CA GLY A 196 4.26 11.89 -9.22
C GLY A 196 5.18 12.67 -10.18
N PRO A 197 5.26 13.99 -10.01
CA PRO A 197 6.13 14.82 -10.85
C PRO A 197 7.60 14.43 -10.60
N PRO A 198 8.44 14.35 -11.64
CA PRO A 198 9.84 13.92 -11.52
C PRO A 198 10.62 14.77 -10.49
N GLU A 199 11.43 14.15 -9.63
CA GLU A 199 12.27 14.83 -8.62
C GLU A 199 11.55 15.51 -7.44
N LEU A 200 10.24 15.32 -7.25
CA LEU A 200 9.50 15.90 -6.11
C LEU A 200 9.61 15.07 -4.82
N GLU A 201 10.71 14.34 -4.63
CA GLU A 201 11.03 13.72 -3.35
C GLU A 201 11.81 14.75 -2.51
N SER A 202 11.19 15.21 -1.41
CA SER A 202 11.71 16.15 -0.40
C SER A 202 11.49 17.65 -0.64
N ILE A 203 10.25 18.12 -0.45
CA ILE A 203 10.02 19.44 0.12
C ILE A 203 9.37 19.20 1.48
N SER A 204 10.20 19.15 2.53
CA SER A 204 9.73 19.25 3.91
C SER A 204 9.00 20.58 4.06
N ASP A 205 7.82 20.56 4.67
CA ASP A 205 6.99 21.73 5.01
C ASP A 205 7.70 22.74 5.97
N ASP A 206 8.98 22.54 6.31
CA ASP A 206 9.71 23.22 7.38
C ASP A 206 10.43 24.54 7.00
N GLU A 207 10.34 25.02 5.75
CA GLU A 207 11.05 26.25 5.32
C GLU A 207 10.16 27.46 4.97
N TYR A 208 8.91 27.48 5.48
CA TYR A 208 8.02 28.63 5.28
C TYR A 208 7.68 29.29 6.61
N GLU A 209 8.28 30.46 6.88
CA GLU A 209 7.81 31.39 7.90
C GLU A 209 6.42 31.91 7.48
N GLU A 210 5.41 31.61 8.31
CA GLU A 210 4.04 32.10 8.16
C GLU A 210 3.97 33.59 8.53
N GLU A 211 3.50 34.43 7.60
CA GLU A 211 2.85 35.69 7.98
C GLU A 211 1.36 35.54 7.72
N GLU A 212 0.59 35.55 8.82
CA GLU A 212 -0.86 35.38 8.88
C GLU A 212 -1.63 36.48 8.15
N ALA A 213 -2.76 36.10 7.54
CA ALA A 213 -3.91 36.97 7.38
C ALA A 213 -5.20 36.14 7.40
N GLU A 214 -6.00 36.39 8.43
CA GLU A 214 -7.33 35.84 8.71
C GLU A 214 -8.36 36.26 7.65
N GLU A 215 -9.40 35.45 7.44
CA GLU A 215 -10.81 35.88 7.45
C GLU A 215 -11.80 34.70 7.29
N GLU A 216 -12.82 34.75 8.15
CA GLU A 216 -14.07 33.99 8.33
C GLU A 216 -15.01 34.10 7.09
N GLU A 217 -16.11 33.36 6.82
CA GLU A 217 -17.09 32.56 7.57
C GLU A 217 -18.06 31.83 6.56
N GLU A 218 -18.82 30.84 7.07
CA GLU A 218 -20.20 30.35 6.73
C GLU A 218 -20.72 30.10 5.29
N GLU A 219 -21.81 29.35 5.03
CA GLU A 219 -22.41 28.07 5.47
C GLU A 219 -23.54 27.74 4.42
N GLY A 220 -24.15 26.55 4.46
CA GLY A 220 -25.47 26.25 3.85
C GLY A 220 -25.48 25.24 2.66
N ALA A 221 -25.75 23.93 2.86
CA ALA A 221 -27.06 23.23 2.83
C ALA A 221 -27.73 23.16 1.43
N GLN A 222 -28.34 22.09 0.90
CA GLN A 222 -28.76 20.75 1.32
C GLN A 222 -29.20 19.96 0.04
N GLN A 223 -29.18 18.61 0.14
CA GLN A 223 -30.03 17.54 -0.45
C GLN A 223 -30.94 17.85 -1.69
N ASP A 224 -31.22 16.95 -2.63
CA ASP A 224 -31.57 15.54 -2.48
C ASP A 224 -31.63 14.79 -3.83
N GLU A 225 -31.71 13.46 -3.71
CA GLU A 225 -31.89 12.33 -4.63
C GLU A 225 -32.80 12.53 -5.86
N THR A 226 -32.65 11.82 -7.00
CA THR A 226 -33.05 10.40 -7.15
C THR A 226 -32.72 9.83 -8.56
N LYS A 227 -32.45 8.52 -8.55
CA LYS A 227 -32.35 7.47 -9.62
C LYS A 227 -33.67 7.30 -10.42
N PRO A 228 -33.89 6.30 -11.35
CA PRO A 228 -33.11 5.08 -11.69
C PRO A 228 -33.08 4.62 -13.18
N SER A 229 -32.38 3.48 -13.39
CA SER A 229 -32.71 2.30 -14.25
C SER A 229 -32.45 2.39 -15.77
N GLU A 230 -31.50 1.63 -16.35
CA GLU A 230 -31.50 0.16 -16.67
C GLU A 230 -32.50 -0.21 -17.78
N PRO A 231 -32.36 -1.34 -18.55
CA PRO A 231 -31.42 -2.48 -18.44
C PRO A 231 -30.85 -3.06 -19.77
N GLU A 232 -29.85 -3.96 -19.64
CA GLU A 232 -29.73 -5.31 -20.28
C GLU A 232 -29.60 -5.50 -21.83
N GLN A 233 -29.01 -6.55 -22.44
CA GLN A 233 -28.58 -7.91 -22.02
C GLN A 233 -27.77 -8.62 -23.16
N SER A 234 -27.27 -9.83 -22.84
CA SER A 234 -26.87 -11.00 -23.69
C SER A 234 -25.37 -11.19 -23.96
N ASN A 235 -24.65 -12.16 -23.36
CA ASN A 235 -24.60 -13.66 -23.51
C ASN A 235 -23.94 -14.09 -24.84
N ASP A 236 -23.06 -15.10 -24.99
CA ASP A 236 -22.53 -16.26 -24.24
C ASP A 236 -21.15 -16.63 -24.89
N THR A 237 -20.05 -16.92 -24.17
CA THR A 237 -19.52 -18.19 -23.61
C THR A 237 -19.31 -19.39 -24.56
N GLN A 238 -18.05 -19.88 -24.63
CA GLN A 238 -17.53 -21.28 -24.71
C GLN A 238 -16.10 -21.24 -25.34
N GLU A 239 -15.05 -21.99 -24.99
CA GLU A 239 -14.65 -22.91 -23.91
C GLU A 239 -13.14 -23.29 -24.14
N LEU A 240 -12.50 -23.90 -23.14
CA LEU A 240 -11.25 -24.72 -23.17
C LEU A 240 -9.82 -24.12 -23.11
N THR A 241 -9.12 -24.55 -22.05
CA THR A 241 -7.70 -24.39 -21.70
C THR A 241 -6.87 -25.65 -22.02
N GLN A 242 -5.61 -25.51 -22.49
CA GLN A 242 -4.45 -26.34 -22.06
C GLN A 242 -3.09 -25.93 -22.68
N LYS A 243 -2.05 -25.78 -21.82
CA LYS A 243 -0.62 -26.24 -21.92
C LYS A 243 0.48 -25.24 -21.47
N LEU A 244 1.19 -25.64 -20.39
CA LEU A 244 2.67 -25.72 -20.12
C LEU A 244 3.61 -24.61 -20.67
N LYS A 245 4.36 -23.86 -19.81
CA LYS A 245 5.75 -24.09 -19.28
C LYS A 245 6.82 -24.24 -20.39
N GLU A 246 8.02 -23.64 -20.41
CA GLU A 246 9.01 -23.14 -19.42
C GLU A 246 10.14 -22.40 -20.20
N THR A 247 11.09 -21.69 -19.55
CA THR A 247 12.58 -21.86 -19.73
C THR A 247 13.41 -20.83 -18.91
N SER A 248 14.35 -21.31 -18.07
CA SER A 248 15.79 -20.93 -18.09
C SER A 248 16.60 -21.71 -17.03
N VAL A 249 17.86 -22.04 -17.37
CA VAL A 249 18.80 -22.95 -16.67
C VAL A 249 20.15 -22.25 -16.44
N THR A 250 20.89 -22.62 -15.38
CA THR A 250 22.38 -22.55 -15.32
C THR A 250 22.97 -23.59 -14.34
N ASP A 251 24.16 -24.12 -14.66
CA ASP A 251 24.85 -25.34 -14.14
C ASP A 251 25.69 -25.18 -12.84
N THR A 252 25.78 -26.25 -12.02
CA THR A 252 26.93 -26.58 -11.12
C THR A 252 27.04 -28.11 -10.88
N LYS A 253 28.27 -28.60 -10.61
CA LYS A 253 28.77 -30.00 -10.39
C LYS A 253 27.72 -31.04 -9.90
N GLN A 254 27.79 -32.29 -10.34
CA GLN A 254 26.84 -33.35 -9.92
C GLN A 254 27.50 -34.39 -8.99
N LEU A 255 27.05 -34.47 -7.73
CA LEU A 255 27.39 -35.59 -6.81
C LEU A 255 26.75 -36.92 -7.26
N THR A 256 27.40 -38.04 -6.92
CA THR A 256 26.87 -39.38 -7.26
C THR A 256 25.70 -39.78 -6.36
N THR A 257 24.77 -40.60 -6.86
CA THR A 257 23.55 -41.01 -6.14
C THR A 257 23.85 -41.71 -4.80
N SER A 258 24.95 -42.44 -4.69
CA SER A 258 25.35 -43.11 -3.44
C SER A 258 25.82 -42.13 -2.36
N GLU A 259 26.48 -41.04 -2.75
CA GLU A 259 26.97 -40.03 -1.81
C GLU A 259 25.79 -39.21 -1.25
N ILE A 260 24.80 -38.91 -2.07
CA ILE A 260 23.57 -38.22 -1.67
C ILE A 260 22.81 -39.03 -0.61
N ASP A 261 22.75 -40.35 -0.77
CA ASP A 261 22.08 -41.24 0.16
C ASP A 261 22.73 -41.23 1.55
N ASP A 262 24.05 -41.23 1.61
CA ASP A 262 24.79 -41.24 2.88
C ASP A 262 24.73 -39.88 3.58
N TRP A 263 24.72 -38.78 2.83
CA TRP A 263 24.49 -37.45 3.40
C TRP A 263 23.06 -37.27 3.93
N LEU A 264 22.07 -37.86 3.27
CA LEU A 264 20.67 -37.85 3.73
C LEU A 264 20.52 -38.60 5.06
N LYS A 265 21.18 -39.77 5.20
CA LYS A 265 21.23 -40.53 6.46
C LYS A 265 21.95 -39.74 7.56
N LYS A 266 23.11 -39.16 7.29
CA LYS A 266 23.87 -38.35 8.26
C LYS A 266 23.06 -37.13 8.74
N SER A 267 22.34 -36.47 7.84
CA SER A 267 21.46 -35.33 8.16
C SER A 267 20.30 -35.74 9.06
N LEU A 268 19.71 -36.92 8.80
CA LEU A 268 18.70 -37.51 9.67
C LEU A 268 19.27 -37.82 11.06
N TYR A 269 20.46 -38.43 11.14
CA TYR A 269 21.06 -38.76 12.44
C TYR A 269 21.39 -37.50 13.25
N HIS A 270 21.91 -36.47 12.59
CA HIS A 270 22.17 -35.18 13.24
C HIS A 270 20.88 -34.54 13.77
N ALA A 271 19.79 -34.59 13.01
CA ALA A 271 18.49 -34.09 13.44
C ALA A 271 17.96 -34.84 14.68
N LEU A 272 18.09 -36.17 14.69
CA LEU A 272 17.65 -37.00 15.80
C LEU A 272 18.50 -36.82 17.07
N VAL A 273 19.80 -36.58 16.95
CA VAL A 273 20.68 -36.44 18.14
C VAL A 273 20.65 -35.01 18.70
N PHE A 274 20.68 -33.98 17.83
CA PHE A 274 20.89 -32.60 18.26
C PHE A 274 19.62 -31.75 18.32
N LYS A 275 18.59 -32.05 17.50
CA LYS A 275 17.30 -31.32 17.55
C LYS A 275 16.23 -32.04 18.34
N ILE A 276 16.08 -33.35 18.15
CA ILE A 276 15.02 -34.14 18.80
C ILE A 276 15.65 -35.02 19.89
N LYS A 277 16.07 -34.41 20.99
CA LYS A 277 16.61 -35.15 22.15
C LYS A 277 15.57 -36.13 22.69
N SER A 278 16.03 -37.22 23.31
CA SER A 278 15.17 -38.26 23.90
C SER A 278 14.10 -37.72 24.86
N GLU A 279 14.36 -36.58 25.51
CA GLU A 279 13.45 -35.91 26.45
C GLU A 279 12.28 -35.19 25.76
N ASN A 280 12.49 -34.69 24.54
CA ASN A 280 11.51 -33.91 23.78
C ASN A 280 10.85 -34.71 22.65
N ALA A 281 11.26 -35.97 22.46
CA ALA A 281 10.73 -36.83 21.40
C ALA A 281 9.22 -37.07 21.54
N SER A 282 8.73 -37.20 22.77
CA SER A 282 7.31 -37.45 23.07
C SER A 282 6.40 -36.25 22.83
N SER A 283 6.92 -35.03 22.81
CA SER A 283 6.13 -33.82 22.50
C SER A 283 6.10 -33.49 21.00
N VAL A 284 7.06 -34.01 20.24
CA VAL A 284 7.20 -33.76 18.79
C VAL A 284 6.56 -34.87 17.95
N LEU A 285 6.48 -36.10 18.47
CA LEU A 285 5.91 -37.24 17.76
C LEU A 285 4.50 -37.57 18.30
N PRO A 286 3.53 -37.93 17.44
CA PRO A 286 3.68 -38.31 16.04
C PRO A 286 3.58 -37.15 15.04
N VAL A 287 4.45 -37.16 14.01
CA VAL A 287 4.50 -36.13 12.95
C VAL A 287 4.48 -36.77 11.57
N SER A 288 3.93 -36.06 10.57
CA SER A 288 3.95 -36.53 9.17
C SER A 288 5.37 -36.55 8.61
N ALA A 289 5.67 -37.52 7.74
CA ALA A 289 6.99 -37.66 7.12
C ALA A 289 7.41 -36.39 6.35
N SER A 290 6.46 -35.71 5.71
CA SER A 290 6.69 -34.48 4.96
C SER A 290 7.15 -33.33 5.87
N SER A 291 6.44 -33.11 6.98
CA SER A 291 6.81 -32.08 7.97
C SER A 291 8.10 -32.43 8.70
N PHE A 292 8.34 -33.72 8.96
CA PHE A 292 9.58 -34.19 9.55
C PHE A 292 10.80 -33.91 8.65
N TYR A 293 10.63 -34.14 7.34
CA TYR A 293 11.69 -33.91 6.36
C TYR A 293 12.04 -32.42 6.20
N SER A 294 11.04 -31.54 6.11
CA SER A 294 11.26 -30.10 5.94
C SER A 294 11.80 -29.42 7.19
N ALA A 295 11.29 -29.75 8.37
CA ALA A 295 11.64 -29.06 9.62
C ALA A 295 12.94 -29.56 10.26
N TYR A 296 13.30 -30.83 10.07
CA TYR A 296 14.40 -31.45 10.82
C TYR A 296 15.52 -31.96 9.91
N ILE A 297 15.20 -32.65 8.81
CA ILE A 297 16.23 -33.25 7.94
C ILE A 297 16.87 -32.20 7.02
N MET A 298 16.08 -31.28 6.45
CA MET A 298 16.58 -30.24 5.53
C MET A 298 17.51 -29.22 6.20
N PRO A 299 17.23 -28.70 7.41
CA PRO A 299 18.11 -27.73 8.07
C PRO A 299 19.41 -28.35 8.62
N CYS A 300 19.44 -29.68 8.85
CA CYS A 300 20.61 -30.39 9.38
C CYS A 300 21.61 -30.84 8.29
N ARG A 301 21.46 -30.39 7.04
CA ARG A 301 22.41 -30.66 5.96
C ARG A 301 23.70 -29.84 6.13
N PRO A 302 24.85 -30.39 5.69
CA PRO A 302 26.12 -29.68 5.71
C PRO A 302 26.11 -28.47 4.77
N VAL A 303 26.77 -27.39 5.17
CA VAL A 303 26.77 -26.08 4.46
C VAL A 303 27.38 -26.18 3.07
N ASP A 304 28.41 -27.00 2.90
CA ASP A 304 29.18 -27.08 1.65
C ASP A 304 28.44 -27.82 0.51
N VAL A 305 27.37 -28.56 0.81
CA VAL A 305 26.68 -29.46 -0.14
C VAL A 305 25.13 -29.33 -0.09
N GLY A 306 24.62 -28.39 0.72
CA GLY A 306 23.22 -28.38 1.18
C GLY A 306 22.14 -28.30 0.08
N SER A 307 22.44 -27.65 -1.04
CA SER A 307 21.51 -27.46 -2.16
C SER A 307 21.41 -28.67 -3.10
N GLU A 308 22.41 -29.57 -3.10
CA GLU A 308 22.45 -30.73 -4.00
C GLU A 308 21.85 -32.00 -3.40
N ILE A 309 21.72 -32.06 -2.07
CA ILE A 309 21.19 -33.21 -1.33
C ILE A 309 19.65 -33.10 -1.29
N ASP A 310 18.97 -33.66 -2.29
CA ASP A 310 17.50 -33.78 -2.29
C ASP A 310 17.06 -35.24 -2.47
N ILE A 311 15.93 -35.60 -1.87
CA ILE A 311 15.32 -36.94 -1.96
C ILE A 311 15.06 -37.33 -3.42
N LYS A 312 14.78 -36.38 -4.30
CA LYS A 312 14.56 -36.65 -5.73
C LYS A 312 15.82 -37.16 -6.44
N ARG A 313 17.01 -36.79 -5.96
CA ARG A 313 18.32 -37.22 -6.50
C ARG A 313 18.90 -38.44 -5.75
N SER A 314 18.28 -38.85 -4.64
CA SER A 314 18.61 -40.06 -3.88
C SER A 314 18.16 -41.34 -4.59
N SER A 315 18.70 -42.51 -4.20
CA SER A 315 18.29 -43.80 -4.75
C SER A 315 16.82 -44.14 -4.47
N TRP A 316 16.25 -43.56 -3.42
CA TRP A 316 14.85 -43.80 -3.02
C TRP A 316 13.85 -43.04 -3.89
N LYS A 317 14.25 -41.90 -4.49
CA LYS A 317 13.45 -40.99 -5.35
C LYS A 317 12.13 -40.45 -4.76
N LYS A 318 11.61 -41.05 -3.68
CA LYS A 318 10.36 -40.74 -2.97
C LYS A 318 10.59 -40.84 -1.47
N LEU A 319 10.10 -39.85 -0.72
CA LEU A 319 10.24 -39.75 0.74
C LEU A 319 9.67 -40.97 1.48
N GLN A 320 8.54 -41.51 1.02
CA GLN A 320 7.92 -42.70 1.60
C GLN A 320 8.84 -43.94 1.55
N LYS A 321 9.64 -44.10 0.49
CA LYS A 321 10.59 -45.21 0.36
C LYS A 321 11.78 -45.03 1.31
N PHE A 322 12.27 -43.80 1.47
CA PHE A 322 13.35 -43.48 2.41
C PHE A 322 12.92 -43.72 3.86
N MET A 323 11.73 -43.26 4.26
CA MET A 323 11.20 -43.50 5.61
C MET A 323 10.99 -44.98 5.90
N LYS A 324 10.44 -45.76 4.96
CA LYS A 324 10.31 -47.23 5.09
C LYS A 324 11.67 -47.93 5.17
N ALA A 325 12.71 -47.42 4.51
CA ALA A 325 14.07 -47.95 4.61
C ALA A 325 14.68 -47.69 6.01
N MET A 326 14.42 -46.52 6.60
CA MET A 326 14.88 -46.17 7.96
C MET A 326 14.09 -46.92 9.05
N ASP A 327 12.82 -47.26 8.77
CA ASP A 327 12.01 -48.15 9.62
C ASP A 327 12.54 -49.59 9.59
N LYS A 328 12.82 -50.12 8.39
CA LYS A 328 13.44 -51.44 8.23
C LYS A 328 14.84 -51.53 8.85
N ALA A 329 15.58 -50.42 8.88
CA ALA A 329 16.86 -50.33 9.57
C ALA A 329 16.72 -50.23 11.10
N GLY A 330 15.49 -50.13 11.64
CA GLY A 330 15.22 -50.11 13.07
C GLY A 330 15.49 -48.78 13.76
N LEU A 331 15.68 -47.68 13.01
CA LEU A 331 15.93 -46.34 13.55
C LEU A 331 14.64 -45.57 13.85
N LEU A 332 13.60 -45.73 13.01
CA LEU A 332 12.31 -45.07 13.15
C LEU A 332 11.20 -46.12 13.23
N LYS A 333 10.06 -45.79 13.83
CA LYS A 333 8.82 -46.56 13.63
C LYS A 333 7.84 -45.71 12.85
N THR A 334 7.37 -46.20 11.71
CA THR A 334 6.43 -45.48 10.86
C THR A 334 5.07 -46.18 10.78
N LYS A 335 4.00 -45.39 10.63
CA LYS A 335 2.62 -45.89 10.44
C LYS A 335 1.98 -45.18 9.27
N GLU A 336 1.34 -45.91 8.37
CA GLU A 336 0.59 -45.33 7.26
C GLU A 336 -0.83 -45.00 7.72
N GLN A 337 -1.22 -43.73 7.68
CA GLN A 337 -2.56 -43.25 8.04
C GLN A 337 -3.08 -42.35 6.93
N ARG A 338 -4.28 -42.67 6.41
CA ARG A 338 -4.98 -41.87 5.37
C ARG A 338 -4.10 -41.52 4.14
N GLY A 339 -3.23 -42.43 3.72
CA GLY A 339 -2.36 -42.23 2.55
C GLY A 339 -1.06 -41.45 2.83
N GLU A 340 -0.82 -41.03 4.07
CA GLU A 340 0.44 -40.40 4.49
C GLU A 340 1.21 -41.28 5.49
N THR A 341 2.55 -41.20 5.46
CA THR A 341 3.42 -41.92 6.39
C THR A 341 3.70 -41.04 7.62
N MET A 342 3.29 -41.48 8.80
CA MET A 342 3.53 -40.81 10.08
C MET A 342 4.72 -41.45 10.79
N VAL A 343 5.63 -40.64 11.33
CA VAL A 343 6.74 -41.07 12.17
C VAL A 343 6.26 -41.08 13.63
N MET A 344 6.24 -42.25 14.25
CA MET A 344 5.64 -42.47 15.57
C MET A 344 6.67 -42.42 16.70
N SER A 345 7.83 -43.05 16.51
CA SER A 345 8.90 -43.03 17.51
C SER A 345 10.27 -43.26 16.89
N VAL A 346 11.30 -42.89 17.63
CA VAL A 346 12.72 -43.00 17.26
C VAL A 346 13.39 -43.98 18.22
N ASN A 347 14.21 -44.89 17.69
CA ASN A 347 15.02 -45.80 18.50
C ASN A 347 16.41 -45.20 18.77
N TYR A 348 16.56 -44.52 19.91
CA TYR A 348 17.81 -43.86 20.30
C TYR A 348 18.94 -44.83 20.71
N ALA A 349 18.65 -46.12 20.89
CA ALA A 349 19.65 -47.14 21.25
C ALA A 349 20.40 -47.73 20.03
N HIS A 350 20.14 -47.22 18.82
CA HIS A 350 20.72 -47.77 17.59
C HIS A 350 22.23 -47.46 17.44
N PRO A 351 23.10 -48.42 17.06
CA PRO A 351 24.55 -48.23 16.96
C PRO A 351 24.98 -47.06 16.05
N SER A 352 24.22 -46.75 14.99
CA SER A 352 24.51 -45.64 14.07
C SER A 352 24.36 -44.24 14.67
N LEU A 353 23.84 -44.11 15.90
CA LEU A 353 23.69 -42.82 16.60
C LEU A 353 24.82 -42.57 17.62
N GLN A 354 25.68 -43.57 17.90
CA GLN A 354 26.66 -43.51 18.99
C GLN A 354 28.00 -42.86 18.60
N ASP A 355 28.26 -42.63 17.31
CA ASP A 355 29.57 -42.18 16.81
C ASP A 355 29.48 -40.94 15.89
N LEU A 356 28.66 -39.94 16.27
CA LEU A 356 28.43 -38.74 15.47
C LEU A 356 29.15 -37.51 16.05
N ARG A 357 30.21 -37.08 15.37
CA ARG A 357 30.84 -35.77 15.61
C ARG A 357 29.97 -34.65 15.02
N LYS A 358 29.74 -33.59 15.80
CA LYS A 358 29.00 -32.39 15.37
C LYS A 358 29.70 -31.76 14.16
N TYR A 359 28.97 -31.57 13.05
CA TYR A 359 29.45 -30.85 11.86
C TYR A 359 28.67 -29.54 11.66
N LYS A 360 29.23 -28.58 10.92
CA LYS A 360 28.58 -27.29 10.65
C LYS A 360 27.35 -27.51 9.75
N THR A 361 26.16 -27.24 10.27
CA THR A 361 24.89 -27.29 9.54
C THR A 361 24.48 -25.90 9.04
N MET A 362 23.62 -25.84 8.02
CA MET A 362 23.07 -24.59 7.47
C MET A 362 22.49 -23.65 8.55
N GLU A 363 21.87 -24.21 9.58
CA GLU A 363 21.33 -23.46 10.72
C GLU A 363 22.42 -22.96 11.70
N SER A 364 23.53 -23.68 11.85
CA SER A 364 24.67 -23.24 12.66
C SER A 364 25.47 -22.11 11.98
N ALA A 365 25.46 -22.02 10.64
CA ALA A 365 26.04 -20.90 9.91
C ALA A 365 25.18 -19.63 10.05
N ALA A 366 23.86 -19.76 10.02
CA ALA A 366 22.92 -18.65 10.26
C ALA A 366 22.96 -18.11 11.70
N ASN A 367 23.19 -18.97 12.70
CA ASN A 367 23.26 -18.56 14.12
C ASN A 367 24.67 -18.10 14.58
N GLN A 368 25.74 -18.44 13.87
CA GLN A 368 27.10 -17.95 14.18
C GLN A 368 27.38 -16.53 13.65
N SER A 369 26.59 -16.03 12.70
CA SER A 369 26.53 -14.61 12.35
C SER A 369 25.74 -13.75 13.35
N ALA A 370 25.06 -14.38 14.32
CA ALA A 370 24.23 -13.71 15.33
C ALA A 370 24.85 -13.59 16.73
N THR A 371 26.01 -14.21 17.00
CA THR A 371 26.58 -14.30 18.37
C THR A 371 27.99 -13.76 18.56
N ALA A 372 28.58 -13.13 17.54
CA ALA A 372 29.89 -12.44 17.65
C ALA A 372 29.78 -10.90 17.78
N LYS A 373 28.55 -10.35 17.93
CA LYS A 373 28.28 -8.90 18.03
C LYS A 373 27.92 -8.39 19.43
N ASP A 374 27.98 -9.21 20.47
CA ASP A 374 27.50 -8.82 21.82
C ASP A 374 28.55 -8.28 22.81
N ASN A 375 29.85 -8.34 22.52
CA ASN A 375 30.89 -7.94 23.52
C ASN A 375 31.75 -6.72 23.15
N ALA A 376 31.41 -5.95 22.11
CA ALA A 376 32.05 -4.67 21.80
C ALA A 376 31.05 -3.50 21.72
N ALA A 377 29.94 -3.61 22.46
CA ALA A 377 28.80 -2.71 22.46
C ALA A 377 28.87 -1.60 23.52
N LYS A 378 30.02 -0.95 23.75
CA LYS A 378 30.07 0.20 24.68
C LYS A 378 30.76 1.49 24.24
N GLU A 379 31.54 1.53 23.17
CA GLU A 379 32.29 2.78 22.87
C GLU A 379 32.16 3.33 21.43
N ALA A 380 31.47 2.64 20.52
CA ALA A 380 31.23 3.14 19.15
C ALA A 380 29.75 3.38 18.84
N ALA A 381 28.96 3.73 19.86
CA ALA A 381 27.50 3.84 19.83
C ALA A 381 26.94 5.13 19.16
N ALA A 382 27.75 5.95 18.49
CA ALA A 382 27.27 7.26 18.01
C ALA A 382 27.02 7.37 16.49
N ASN A 383 27.81 6.73 15.63
CA ASN A 383 27.87 7.16 14.22
C ASN A 383 27.46 6.13 13.15
N SER A 384 26.90 4.98 13.55
CA SER A 384 26.58 3.89 12.60
C SER A 384 25.15 3.35 12.76
N ALA A 385 24.22 4.21 13.21
CA ALA A 385 22.80 3.89 13.38
C ALA A 385 21.93 4.26 12.15
N LYS A 386 22.47 4.97 11.15
CA LYS A 386 21.68 5.47 10.01
C LYS A 386 21.57 4.52 8.82
N GLU A 387 22.52 3.60 8.60
CA GLU A 387 22.56 2.82 7.34
C GLU A 387 22.01 1.39 7.44
N ALA A 388 21.91 0.79 8.64
CA ALA A 388 21.39 -0.57 8.79
C ALA A 388 19.85 -0.68 8.91
N ALA A 389 19.13 0.45 9.05
CA ALA A 389 17.66 0.49 9.03
C ALA A 389 17.07 0.39 7.60
N ALA A 390 17.89 0.53 6.56
CA ALA A 390 17.46 0.52 5.17
C ALA A 390 17.28 -0.92 4.60
N ALA A 391 18.07 -1.90 5.06
CA ALA A 391 18.09 -3.24 4.45
C ALA A 391 17.12 -4.26 5.06
N ALA A 392 16.58 -4.01 6.26
CA ALA A 392 15.49 -4.82 6.84
C ALA A 392 14.09 -4.40 6.33
N LYS A 393 13.99 -3.31 5.55
CA LYS A 393 12.73 -2.84 4.95
C LYS A 393 12.35 -3.58 3.66
N SER A 394 13.26 -4.26 2.97
CA SER A 394 12.98 -4.84 1.65
C SER A 394 12.32 -6.22 1.65
N SER A 395 12.20 -6.89 2.80
CA SER A 395 11.41 -8.13 2.94
C SER A 395 10.16 -7.97 3.82
N ALA A 396 10.03 -6.85 4.53
CA ALA A 396 8.78 -6.39 5.16
C ALA A 396 7.92 -5.55 4.19
N SER A 397 8.49 -5.11 3.06
CA SER A 397 7.84 -4.26 2.05
C SER A 397 6.71 -4.93 1.25
N ASN A 398 6.17 -6.07 1.68
CA ASN A 398 5.00 -6.69 1.05
C ASN A 398 3.94 -7.13 2.08
N GLN A 399 4.11 -6.84 3.37
CA GLN A 399 3.09 -7.13 4.39
C GLN A 399 2.27 -5.89 4.72
N ILE A 400 0.96 -6.09 4.87
CA ILE A 400 0.04 -5.05 5.32
C ILE A 400 0.15 -4.95 6.85
N GLU A 401 0.55 -3.79 7.34
CA GLU A 401 0.60 -3.52 8.78
C GLU A 401 -0.75 -2.93 9.23
N ILE A 402 -1.44 -3.66 10.12
CA ILE A 402 -2.70 -3.21 10.73
C ILE A 402 -2.42 -2.90 12.18
N GLN A 403 -2.65 -1.65 12.57
CA GLN A 403 -2.46 -1.20 13.95
C GLN A 403 -3.79 -0.72 14.53
N GLU A 404 -4.16 -1.29 15.67
CA GLU A 404 -5.33 -0.86 16.44
C GLU A 404 -5.01 0.40 17.23
N ILE A 405 -5.89 1.40 17.09
CA ILE A 405 -5.72 2.73 17.64
C ILE A 405 -7.00 3.11 18.38
N PHE A 406 -6.88 3.84 19.48
CA PHE A 406 -7.98 4.27 20.31
C PHE A 406 -7.93 5.79 20.45
N LYS A 407 -9.07 6.45 20.24
CA LYS A 407 -9.23 7.87 20.51
C LYS A 407 -10.05 8.07 21.79
N PRO A 408 -9.61 8.92 22.74
CA PRO A 408 -10.41 9.27 23.91
C PRO A 408 -11.73 9.91 23.45
N LEU A 409 -12.86 9.38 23.92
CA LEU A 409 -14.19 9.94 23.62
C LEU A 409 -14.92 10.22 24.94
N GLY A 410 -15.45 11.43 25.05
CA GLY A 410 -16.25 11.87 26.20
C GLY A 410 -15.43 12.63 27.25
N THR A 411 -16.10 13.56 27.91
CA THR A 411 -15.52 14.53 28.86
C THR A 411 -14.77 13.84 30.01
N SER A 412 -15.27 12.70 30.51
CA SER A 412 -14.64 11.96 31.60
C SER A 412 -13.33 11.28 31.17
N MET A 413 -13.27 10.74 29.95
CA MET A 413 -12.04 10.12 29.45
C MET A 413 -11.00 11.19 29.06
N GLN A 414 -11.43 12.33 28.50
CA GLN A 414 -10.52 13.45 28.22
C GLN A 414 -9.92 14.04 29.51
N LYS A 415 -10.70 14.15 30.59
CA LYS A 415 -10.20 14.56 31.91
C LYS A 415 -9.14 13.59 32.46
N LEU A 416 -9.34 12.29 32.30
CA LEU A 416 -8.35 11.28 32.69
C LEU A 416 -7.03 11.45 31.92
N PHE A 417 -7.10 11.72 30.61
CA PHE A 417 -5.91 11.96 29.79
C PHE A 417 -5.23 13.29 30.15
N GLU A 418 -6.00 14.32 30.47
CA GLU A 418 -5.49 15.63 30.94
C GLU A 418 -4.76 15.53 32.28
N GLU A 419 -5.35 14.85 33.26
CA GLU A 419 -4.72 14.60 34.57
C GLU A 419 -3.47 13.72 34.42
N ALA A 420 -3.46 12.81 33.44
CA ALA A 420 -2.29 12.02 33.08
C ALA A 420 -1.23 12.79 32.26
N LYS A 421 -1.47 14.06 31.89
CA LYS A 421 -0.61 14.92 31.05
C LYS A 421 -0.41 14.42 29.61
N HIS A 422 -1.43 13.78 29.05
CA HIS A 422 -1.46 13.33 27.65
C HIS A 422 -2.48 14.15 26.84
N ASP A 423 -2.34 14.15 25.52
CA ASP A 423 -3.21 14.90 24.59
C ASP A 423 -4.67 14.37 24.59
N LYS A 424 -5.64 15.29 24.61
CA LYS A 424 -7.08 15.02 24.70
C LYS A 424 -7.66 14.49 23.39
N ASP A 425 -7.07 14.87 22.26
CA ASP A 425 -7.53 14.52 20.91
C ASP A 425 -6.58 13.58 20.16
N GLY A 426 -5.48 13.21 20.82
CA GLY A 426 -4.47 12.30 20.29
C GLY A 426 -4.99 10.89 20.02
N VAL A 427 -4.24 10.19 19.17
CA VAL A 427 -4.48 8.79 18.82
C VAL A 427 -3.51 7.88 19.58
N TYR A 428 -4.03 6.85 20.25
CA TYR A 428 -3.24 6.02 21.15
C TYR A 428 -3.33 4.55 20.81
N THR A 429 -2.19 3.87 20.78
CA THR A 429 -2.09 2.40 20.71
C THR A 429 -2.31 1.77 22.09
N ILE A 430 -2.63 0.47 22.16
CA ILE A 430 -2.83 -0.24 23.44
C ILE A 430 -1.65 -0.06 24.42
N PRO A 431 -0.37 -0.14 24.01
CA PRO A 431 0.76 0.12 24.90
C PRO A 431 0.80 1.57 25.42
N GLN A 432 0.43 2.54 24.58
CA GLN A 432 0.37 3.95 25.00
C GLN A 432 -0.79 4.18 25.98
N VAL A 433 -1.96 3.58 25.75
CA VAL A 433 -3.07 3.64 26.73
C VAL A 433 -2.67 3.02 28.07
N ARG A 434 -1.93 1.89 28.04
CA ARG A 434 -1.35 1.29 29.25
C ARG A 434 -0.38 2.26 29.95
N GLN A 435 0.42 2.99 29.19
CA GLN A 435 1.35 3.99 29.74
C GLN A 435 0.61 5.17 30.39
N VAL A 436 -0.39 5.72 29.70
CA VAL A 436 -1.29 6.78 30.23
C VAL A 436 -1.91 6.35 31.56
N MET A 437 -2.44 5.12 31.62
CA MET A 437 -2.99 4.56 32.85
C MET A 437 -1.94 4.46 33.96
N MET A 438 -0.71 4.01 33.65
CA MET A 438 0.36 3.90 34.65
C MET A 438 0.83 5.25 35.16
N ASP A 439 0.91 6.25 34.29
CA ASP A 439 1.30 7.60 34.67
C ASP A 439 0.21 8.26 35.52
N TYR A 440 -1.07 8.03 35.19
CA TYR A 440 -2.20 8.43 36.03
C TYR A 440 -2.13 7.86 37.45
N ILE A 441 -1.93 6.54 37.57
CA ILE A 441 -1.84 5.85 38.87
C ILE A 441 -0.67 6.38 39.70
N LYS A 442 0.45 6.72 39.07
CA LYS A 442 1.62 7.30 39.75
C LYS A 442 1.34 8.71 40.27
N ILE A 443 0.68 9.55 39.47
CA ILE A 443 0.37 10.94 39.84
C ILE A 443 -0.61 10.97 41.02
N HIS A 444 -1.65 10.13 40.98
CA HIS A 444 -2.69 10.09 42.01
C HIS A 444 -2.36 9.17 43.20
N ASN A 445 -1.23 8.48 43.20
CA ASN A 445 -0.86 7.47 44.20
C ASN A 445 -2.00 6.47 44.49
N ALA A 446 -2.75 6.08 43.46
CA ALA A 446 -3.98 5.30 43.58
C ALA A 446 -3.77 3.80 43.89
N VAL A 447 -2.53 3.39 44.19
CA VAL A 447 -2.19 1.99 44.50
C VAL A 447 -2.59 1.66 45.93
N ASP A 448 -3.28 0.53 46.14
CA ASP A 448 -3.61 0.07 47.48
C ASP A 448 -2.35 -0.37 48.24
N LEU A 449 -2.13 0.20 49.43
CA LEU A 449 -1.02 -0.08 50.34
C LEU A 449 -0.99 -1.54 50.81
N GLN A 450 -2.16 -2.20 50.88
CA GLN A 450 -2.27 -3.60 51.33
C GLN A 450 -2.10 -4.60 50.18
N ASN A 451 -2.43 -4.20 48.94
CA ASN A 451 -2.32 -5.06 47.77
C ASN A 451 -1.91 -4.24 46.54
N GLN A 452 -0.62 -4.23 46.23
CA GLN A 452 -0.07 -3.50 45.10
C GLN A 452 -0.65 -3.89 43.73
N LYS A 453 -1.41 -4.99 43.61
CA LYS A 453 -2.11 -5.38 42.36
C LYS A 453 -3.47 -4.70 42.19
N MET A 454 -4.06 -4.20 43.27
CA MET A 454 -5.34 -3.51 43.28
C MET A 454 -5.12 -2.00 43.26
N ILE A 455 -5.97 -1.30 42.50
CA ILE A 455 -5.98 0.16 42.41
C ILE A 455 -7.30 0.65 43.01
N ASN A 456 -7.20 1.62 43.90
CA ASN A 456 -8.35 2.31 44.46
C ASN A 456 -8.90 3.27 43.39
N ILE A 457 -10.20 3.19 43.14
CA ILE A 457 -10.84 4.00 42.10
C ILE A 457 -11.12 5.39 42.68
N ASP A 458 -10.53 6.42 42.08
CA ASP A 458 -10.82 7.82 42.39
C ASP A 458 -12.06 8.32 41.60
N PRO A 459 -12.61 9.49 41.93
CA PRO A 459 -13.80 10.01 41.26
C PRO A 459 -13.64 10.17 39.74
N THR A 460 -12.46 10.55 39.26
CA THR A 460 -12.19 10.74 37.82
C THR A 460 -12.14 9.40 37.08
N LEU A 461 -11.44 8.40 37.63
CA LEU A 461 -11.41 7.06 37.07
C LEU A 461 -12.80 6.40 37.15
N CYS A 462 -13.52 6.61 38.25
CA CYS A 462 -14.90 6.17 38.45
C CYS A 462 -15.80 6.65 37.30
N ASP A 463 -15.80 7.96 37.03
CA ASP A 463 -16.59 8.57 35.95
C ASP A 463 -16.15 8.11 34.55
N ALA A 464 -14.87 7.77 34.37
CA ALA A 464 -14.33 7.35 33.08
C ALA A 464 -14.59 5.87 32.75
N ILE A 465 -14.53 4.95 33.73
CA ILE A 465 -14.53 3.50 33.47
C ILE A 465 -15.76 2.75 34.02
N LEU A 466 -16.41 3.25 35.08
CA LEU A 466 -17.54 2.56 35.70
C LEU A 466 -18.85 2.88 35.02
N THR A 467 -19.82 1.97 35.17
CA THR A 467 -21.21 2.19 34.75
C THR A 467 -22.06 2.65 35.93
N LYS A 468 -23.20 3.32 35.67
CA LYS A 468 -24.12 3.84 36.71
C LYS A 468 -24.44 2.88 37.88
N PRO A 469 -24.67 1.57 37.67
CA PRO A 469 -24.93 0.64 38.78
C PRO A 469 -23.67 0.22 39.56
N GLU A 470 -22.48 0.44 39.01
CA GLU A 470 -21.21 0.01 39.61
C GLU A 470 -20.57 1.08 40.50
N TYR A 471 -21.03 2.34 40.42
CA TYR A 471 -20.47 3.47 41.18
C TYR A 471 -20.41 3.25 42.70
N ASN A 472 -21.38 2.51 43.26
CA ASN A 472 -21.46 2.27 44.71
C ASN A 472 -20.98 0.88 45.12
N SER A 473 -20.63 0.00 44.17
CA SER A 473 -20.31 -1.41 44.45
C SER A 473 -18.86 -1.77 44.19
N ILE A 474 -18.18 -1.06 43.29
CA ILE A 474 -16.79 -1.33 42.92
C ILE A 474 -15.90 -0.20 43.41
N SER A 475 -15.09 -0.46 44.43
CA SER A 475 -14.10 0.49 44.97
C SER A 475 -12.66 0.15 44.61
N LYS A 476 -12.41 -1.08 44.14
CA LYS A 476 -11.08 -1.59 43.77
C LYS A 476 -11.13 -2.39 42.48
N LEU A 477 -10.19 -2.13 41.58
CA LEU A 477 -10.02 -2.87 40.33
C LEU A 477 -8.57 -3.27 40.10
N THR A 478 -8.35 -4.31 39.31
CA THR A 478 -7.01 -4.69 38.86
C THR A 478 -6.57 -3.84 37.66
N ARG A 479 -5.25 -3.71 37.46
CA ARG A 479 -4.65 -2.99 36.32
C ARG A 479 -5.20 -3.43 34.97
N ASP A 480 -5.34 -4.74 34.75
CA ASP A 480 -5.81 -5.26 33.47
C ASP A 480 -7.31 -5.01 33.25
N GLN A 481 -8.11 -5.01 34.33
CA GLN A 481 -9.53 -4.66 34.23
C GLN A 481 -9.74 -3.18 33.90
N ILE A 482 -8.92 -2.28 34.47
CA ILE A 482 -8.97 -0.86 34.16
C ILE A 482 -8.60 -0.64 32.68
N LEU A 483 -7.50 -1.24 32.22
CA LEU A 483 -7.09 -1.16 30.82
C LEU A 483 -8.20 -1.65 29.87
N HIS A 484 -8.80 -2.81 30.18
CA HIS A 484 -9.89 -3.36 29.36
C HIS A 484 -11.11 -2.43 29.30
N ARG A 485 -11.53 -1.88 30.45
CA ARG A 485 -12.67 -0.95 30.53
C ARG A 485 -12.36 0.39 29.85
N MET A 486 -11.13 0.90 29.96
CA MET A 486 -10.68 2.08 29.23
C MET A 486 -10.78 1.86 27.72
N CYS A 487 -10.22 0.76 27.20
CA CYS A 487 -10.29 0.43 25.77
C CYS A 487 -11.73 0.31 25.26
N GLN A 488 -12.67 -0.21 26.06
CA GLN A 488 -14.09 -0.31 25.70
C GLN A 488 -14.82 1.04 25.65
N LYS A 489 -14.41 2.00 26.48
CA LYS A 489 -15.00 3.35 26.55
C LYS A 489 -14.40 4.31 25.52
N MET A 490 -13.19 4.04 25.06
CA MET A 490 -12.54 4.78 23.98
C MET A 490 -13.16 4.42 22.62
N GLN A 491 -13.04 5.33 21.65
CA GLN A 491 -13.50 5.09 20.29
C GLN A 491 -12.45 4.26 19.53
N PRO A 492 -12.80 3.07 19.00
CA PRO A 492 -11.86 2.26 18.24
C PRO A 492 -11.61 2.84 16.84
N PHE A 493 -10.35 2.83 16.43
CA PHE A 493 -9.85 3.15 15.11
C PHE A 493 -8.83 2.07 14.70
N HIS A 494 -8.54 2.00 13.41
CA HIS A 494 -7.46 1.18 12.90
C HIS A 494 -6.68 1.97 11.84
N ALA A 495 -5.36 1.88 11.88
CA ALA A 495 -4.49 2.33 10.81
C ALA A 495 -4.12 1.13 9.93
N VAL A 496 -4.37 1.25 8.63
CA VAL A 496 -3.90 0.29 7.64
C VAL A 496 -2.78 0.92 6.86
N LYS A 497 -1.60 0.31 6.93
CA LYS A 497 -0.43 0.72 6.17
C LYS A 497 -0.13 -0.34 5.12
N LEU A 498 -0.40 0.02 3.88
CA LEU A 498 -0.08 -0.80 2.73
C LEU A 498 1.39 -0.60 2.34
N PRO A 499 2.05 -1.61 1.77
CA PRO A 499 3.37 -1.44 1.19
C PRO A 499 3.45 -0.28 0.19
N GLY A 500 4.35 0.67 0.45
CA GLY A 500 4.58 1.83 -0.43
C GLY A 500 3.49 2.91 -0.41
N LYS A 501 2.50 2.85 0.50
CA LYS A 501 1.49 3.90 0.69
C LYS A 501 1.49 4.42 2.13
N GLU A 502 1.00 5.63 2.33
CA GLU A 502 0.81 6.22 3.66
C GLU A 502 -0.25 5.47 4.48
N ALA A 503 -0.14 5.55 5.80
CA ALA A 503 -1.06 4.88 6.71
C ALA A 503 -2.44 5.58 6.69
N VAL A 504 -3.48 4.83 6.33
CA VAL A 504 -4.85 5.36 6.29
C VAL A 504 -5.55 5.05 7.61
N LEU A 505 -5.96 6.11 8.33
CA LEU A 505 -6.74 5.99 9.56
C LEU A 505 -8.23 5.78 9.24
N LYS A 506 -8.81 4.70 9.78
CA LYS A 506 -10.22 4.36 9.61
C LYS A 506 -10.91 4.19 10.95
N LYS A 507 -12.16 4.66 11.01
CA LYS A 507 -13.01 4.59 12.19
C LYS A 507 -13.57 3.17 12.36
N GLY A 508 -13.56 2.68 13.60
CA GLY A 508 -14.07 1.36 13.97
C GLY A 508 -12.98 0.29 14.04
N ALA A 509 -13.38 -0.91 14.47
CA ALA A 509 -12.51 -2.09 14.44
C ALA A 509 -12.25 -2.54 13.00
N CYS A 510 -11.08 -3.15 12.77
CA CYS A 510 -10.76 -3.76 11.49
C CYS A 510 -11.67 -4.97 11.25
N LYS A 511 -12.52 -4.91 10.22
CA LYS A 511 -13.36 -6.04 9.83
C LYS A 511 -12.56 -6.97 8.91
N PRO A 512 -12.58 -8.29 9.14
CA PRO A 512 -11.92 -9.22 8.24
C PRO A 512 -12.59 -9.21 6.85
N ILE A 513 -11.85 -9.61 5.83
CA ILE A 513 -12.41 -9.87 4.50
C ILE A 513 -13.28 -11.12 4.61
N GLU A 514 -14.56 -11.01 4.28
CA GLU A 514 -15.47 -12.15 4.27
C GLU A 514 -15.53 -12.73 2.86
N ILE A 515 -15.30 -14.04 2.77
CA ILE A 515 -15.35 -14.79 1.50
C ILE A 515 -16.40 -15.87 1.67
N VAL A 516 -17.54 -15.67 1.00
CA VAL A 516 -18.72 -16.52 1.13
C VAL A 516 -19.00 -17.21 -0.21
N GLN A 517 -19.16 -18.53 -0.20
CA GLN A 517 -19.55 -19.27 -1.39
C GLN A 517 -21.05 -19.58 -1.37
N GLU A 518 -21.78 -19.09 -2.37
CA GLU A 518 -23.23 -19.31 -2.52
C GLU A 518 -23.54 -20.07 -3.80
N VAL A 519 -24.62 -20.87 -3.79
CA VAL A 519 -25.14 -21.58 -4.95
C VAL A 519 -26.35 -20.83 -5.48
N ARG A 520 -26.21 -20.10 -6.59
CA ARG A 520 -27.24 -19.13 -7.03
C ARG A 520 -28.32 -19.72 -7.94
N GLN A 521 -28.10 -20.89 -8.54
CA GLN A 521 -29.09 -21.68 -9.30
C GLN A 521 -28.47 -23.03 -9.72
N GLY A 522 -29.03 -24.14 -9.25
CA GLY A 522 -28.55 -25.49 -9.60
C GLY A 522 -27.17 -25.83 -9.04
N ARG A 523 -26.21 -26.20 -9.89
CA ARG A 523 -24.82 -26.55 -9.50
C ARG A 523 -23.82 -25.40 -9.65
N LYS A 524 -24.27 -24.18 -9.98
CA LYS A 524 -23.38 -23.01 -10.17
C LYS A 524 -23.05 -22.35 -8.83
N THR A 525 -21.77 -22.35 -8.47
CA THR A 525 -21.24 -21.69 -7.28
C THR A 525 -20.68 -20.31 -7.61
N ILE A 526 -20.95 -19.34 -6.74
CA ILE A 526 -20.42 -17.98 -6.82
C ILE A 526 -19.68 -17.72 -5.52
N THR A 527 -18.47 -17.18 -5.61
CA THR A 527 -17.72 -16.70 -4.46
C THR A 527 -17.94 -15.19 -4.34
N LYS A 528 -18.45 -14.75 -3.20
CA LYS A 528 -18.65 -13.36 -2.82
C LYS A 528 -17.52 -12.94 -1.90
N VAL A 529 -16.85 -11.83 -2.21
CA VAL A 529 -15.78 -11.25 -1.42
C VAL A 529 -16.21 -9.85 -0.99
N THR A 530 -16.25 -9.59 0.31
CA THR A 530 -16.65 -8.30 0.88
C THR A 530 -15.58 -7.76 1.84
N GLY A 531 -15.52 -6.44 1.99
CA GLY A 531 -14.65 -5.78 2.99
C GLY A 531 -13.22 -5.49 2.50
N VAL A 532 -12.96 -5.60 1.20
CA VAL A 532 -11.63 -5.33 0.60
C VAL A 532 -11.22 -3.86 0.70
N GLU A 533 -12.18 -2.94 0.68
CA GLU A 533 -11.96 -1.51 0.81
C GLU A 533 -11.45 -1.15 2.19
N GLY A 534 -11.77 -1.95 3.22
CA GLY A 534 -11.24 -1.83 4.58
C GLY A 534 -9.72 -1.83 4.59
N PHE A 535 -9.09 -2.57 3.67
CA PHE A 535 -7.65 -2.71 3.56
C PHE A 535 -7.00 -1.73 2.58
N GLY A 536 -7.78 -0.84 1.94
CA GLY A 536 -7.26 0.12 0.95
C GLY A 536 -6.92 -0.51 -0.40
N LEU A 537 -7.47 -1.69 -0.68
CA LEU A 537 -7.35 -2.35 -1.97
C LEU A 537 -8.37 -1.75 -2.95
N ASP A 538 -7.94 -1.53 -4.19
CA ASP A 538 -8.80 -1.07 -5.26
C ASP A 538 -9.65 -2.25 -5.79
N VAL A 539 -10.98 -2.08 -5.75
CA VAL A 539 -11.95 -3.11 -6.14
C VAL A 539 -11.86 -3.44 -7.62
N ASP A 540 -11.61 -2.45 -8.48
CA ASP A 540 -11.51 -2.63 -9.92
C ASP A 540 -10.23 -3.38 -10.27
N GLU A 541 -9.09 -2.99 -9.68
CA GLU A 541 -7.82 -3.69 -9.86
C GLU A 541 -7.89 -5.14 -9.37
N LEU A 542 -8.46 -5.36 -8.17
CA LEU A 542 -8.63 -6.70 -7.61
C LEU A 542 -9.57 -7.55 -8.46
N SER A 543 -10.66 -6.99 -9.00
CA SER A 543 -11.59 -7.72 -9.87
C SER A 543 -10.93 -8.15 -11.19
N LYS A 544 -10.08 -7.29 -11.78
CA LYS A 544 -9.31 -7.60 -12.99
C LYS A 544 -8.30 -8.71 -12.71
N GLU A 545 -7.60 -8.63 -11.59
CA GLU A 545 -6.60 -9.63 -11.20
C GLU A 545 -7.26 -10.98 -10.86
N LEU A 546 -8.39 -10.98 -10.15
CA LEU A 546 -9.18 -12.20 -9.90
C LEU A 546 -9.73 -12.79 -11.20
N THR A 547 -10.16 -11.96 -12.15
CA THR A 547 -10.58 -12.43 -13.48
C THR A 547 -9.43 -13.11 -14.21
N ARG A 548 -8.23 -12.52 -14.14
CA ARG A 548 -7.00 -13.06 -14.75
C ARG A 548 -6.55 -14.36 -14.11
N LEU A 549 -6.51 -14.43 -12.77
CA LEU A 549 -6.00 -15.57 -12.00
C LEU A 549 -6.96 -16.77 -12.03
N CYS A 550 -8.26 -16.53 -11.86
CA CYS A 550 -9.24 -17.61 -11.80
C CYS A 550 -9.82 -17.99 -13.17
N ALA A 551 -9.46 -17.25 -14.23
CA ALA A 551 -10.03 -17.41 -15.58
C ALA A 551 -11.57 -17.45 -15.59
N SER A 552 -12.20 -16.66 -14.71
CA SER A 552 -13.66 -16.60 -14.53
C SER A 552 -14.11 -15.16 -14.37
N SER A 553 -15.35 -14.87 -14.76
CA SER A 553 -15.92 -13.52 -14.67
C SER A 553 -16.04 -13.05 -13.21
N ALA A 554 -15.35 -11.95 -12.91
CA ALA A 554 -15.54 -11.14 -11.71
C ALA A 554 -16.47 -9.97 -12.04
N THR A 555 -17.45 -9.71 -11.18
CA THR A 555 -18.26 -8.50 -11.23
C THR A 555 -18.38 -7.95 -9.82
N TYR A 556 -18.24 -6.64 -9.62
CA TYR A 556 -18.43 -6.03 -8.31
C TYR A 556 -19.74 -5.23 -8.27
N ASN A 557 -20.48 -5.34 -7.17
CA ASN A 557 -21.74 -4.62 -6.95
C ASN A 557 -21.66 -3.81 -5.65
N PRO A 558 -22.25 -2.61 -5.59
CA PRO A 558 -22.33 -1.87 -4.34
C PRO A 558 -23.22 -2.62 -3.34
N ILE A 559 -22.76 -2.74 -2.09
CA ILE A 559 -23.53 -3.35 -1.00
C ILE A 559 -24.63 -2.39 -0.59
N HIS A 560 -25.88 -2.86 -0.56
CA HIS A 560 -27.02 -2.06 -0.11
C HIS A 560 -26.99 -1.84 1.41
N GLY A 561 -27.24 -0.61 1.87
CA GLY A 561 -27.31 -0.27 3.30
C GLY A 561 -26.04 0.37 3.89
N VAL A 562 -25.04 0.68 3.07
CA VAL A 562 -23.80 1.38 3.49
C VAL A 562 -23.88 2.88 3.20
N SER A 563 -23.17 3.69 3.99
CA SER A 563 -23.19 5.15 3.85
C SER A 563 -22.69 5.59 2.46
N PRO A 564 -23.40 6.50 1.76
CA PRO A 564 -22.99 7.00 0.44
C PRO A 564 -21.60 7.63 0.40
N LYS A 565 -21.07 8.06 1.55
CA LYS A 565 -19.73 8.66 1.67
C LYS A 565 -18.59 7.65 1.58
N ASN A 566 -18.85 6.38 1.90
CA ASN A 566 -17.88 5.27 1.82
C ASN A 566 -18.59 4.04 1.25
N PRO A 567 -18.79 3.98 -0.08
CA PRO A 567 -19.42 2.83 -0.71
C PRO A 567 -18.56 1.59 -0.50
N LEU A 568 -19.17 0.54 0.05
CA LEU A 568 -18.58 -0.80 0.09
C LEU A 568 -19.12 -1.60 -1.08
N TYR A 569 -18.28 -2.41 -1.69
CA TYR A 569 -18.57 -3.25 -2.83
C TYR A 569 -18.40 -4.73 -2.44
N GLU A 570 -19.21 -5.56 -3.08
CA GLU A 570 -19.13 -7.01 -3.05
C GLU A 570 -18.61 -7.48 -4.40
N ILE A 571 -17.45 -8.15 -4.42
CA ILE A 571 -16.93 -8.79 -5.63
C ILE A 571 -17.55 -10.18 -5.73
N MET A 572 -18.25 -10.44 -6.81
CA MET A 572 -18.85 -11.72 -7.15
C MET A 572 -18.02 -12.41 -8.24
N GLN A 573 -17.42 -13.56 -7.90
CA GLN A 573 -16.68 -14.41 -8.82
C GLN A 573 -17.47 -15.66 -9.20
N ARG A 574 -17.62 -15.92 -10.50
CA ARG A 574 -18.33 -17.12 -11.02
C ARG A 574 -17.48 -18.40 -10.97
N CYS A 575 -16.81 -18.66 -9.85
CA CYS A 575 -16.12 -19.92 -9.59
C CYS A 575 -16.08 -20.21 -8.08
N SER A 576 -15.74 -21.44 -7.70
CA SER A 576 -15.40 -21.77 -6.32
C SER A 576 -13.92 -21.41 -6.11
N ILE A 577 -13.66 -20.38 -5.31
CA ILE A 577 -12.31 -20.04 -4.88
C ILE A 577 -12.06 -20.80 -3.58
N THR A 578 -11.24 -21.86 -3.64
CA THR A 578 -10.75 -22.52 -2.43
C THR A 578 -9.42 -21.88 -2.06
N LEU A 579 -9.39 -21.10 -0.97
CA LEU A 579 -8.15 -20.65 -0.36
C LEU A 579 -7.49 -21.87 0.31
N HIS A 580 -6.32 -22.27 -0.17
CA HIS A 580 -5.51 -23.35 0.40
C HIS A 580 -4.53 -22.83 1.45
#